data_AF-A0A158NJC5-F1
#
_entry.id   AF-A0A158NJC5-F1
#
_cell.length_a   1.000
_cell.length_b   1.000
_cell.length_c   1.000
_cell.angle_alpha   90.00
_cell.angle_beta   90.00
_cell.angle_gamma   90.00
#
_symmetry.space_group_name_H-M   'P 1'
#
loop_
_entity.id
_entity.type
_entity.pdbx_description
1 polymer ?
#
loop_
_entity_poly.entity_id
_entity_poly.type
_entity_poly.pdbx_seq_one_letter_code
_entity_poly.pdbx_strand_id
1 'polypeptide(L)'
;MAVGDLKTDKGIEDLNTYLSDRSYIEGWQPTQADVAVLEALGKAPTSSNPHVLRWYNHIKSYDLKSLPGEKKTPAILSADAPASST
;
A
#
# COMPACT_ATOMS: atom_id res chain seq x y z
N MET A 1 -9.39 -6.14 -6.20
CA MET A 1 -8.61 -7.28 -5.68
C MET A 1 -8.13 -6.89 -4.30
N ALA A 2 -8.20 -7.79 -3.33
CA ALA A 2 -7.53 -7.57 -2.05
C ALA A 2 -6.06 -7.96 -2.21
N VAL A 3 -5.19 -7.12 -1.67
CA VAL A 3 -3.76 -7.33 -1.59
C VAL A 3 -3.52 -8.25 -0.40
N GLY A 4 -3.01 -9.46 -0.66
CA GLY A 4 -2.69 -10.44 0.37
C GLY A 4 -1.46 -10.07 1.21
N ASP A 5 -0.85 -11.05 1.87
CA ASP A 5 0.34 -10.83 2.69
C ASP A 5 1.51 -10.28 1.85
N LEU A 6 1.89 -9.03 2.12
CA LEU A 6 2.98 -8.30 1.45
C LEU A 6 4.37 -8.89 1.68
N LYS A 7 4.49 -9.90 2.55
CA LYS A 7 5.71 -10.68 2.71
C LYS A 7 5.85 -11.79 1.67
N THR A 8 4.80 -12.08 0.92
CA THR A 8 4.76 -13.10 -0.15
C THR A 8 4.87 -12.45 -1.52
N ASP A 9 5.47 -13.17 -2.49
CA ASP A 9 5.59 -12.67 -3.86
C ASP A 9 4.21 -12.36 -4.47
N LYS A 10 3.21 -13.19 -4.17
CA LYS A 10 1.83 -12.97 -4.61
C LYS A 10 1.24 -11.67 -4.04
N GLY A 11 1.42 -11.39 -2.76
CA GLY A 11 0.93 -10.14 -2.16
C GLY A 11 1.59 -8.90 -2.78
N ILE A 12 2.87 -8.99 -3.12
CA ILE A 12 3.58 -7.91 -3.83
C ILE A 12 3.05 -7.75 -5.26
N GLU A 13 2.75 -8.83 -5.97
CA GLU A 13 2.15 -8.80 -7.32
C GLU A 13 0.73 -8.21 -7.30
N ASP A 14 -0.08 -8.59 -6.32
CA ASP A 14 -1.42 -8.05 -6.12
C ASP A 14 -1.34 -6.53 -5.82
N LEU A 15 -0.38 -6.08 -5.00
CA LEU A 15 -0.12 -4.66 -4.75
C LEU A 15 0.37 -3.94 -6.02
N ASN A 16 1.23 -4.58 -6.81
CA ASN A 16 1.73 -4.04 -8.07
C ASN A 16 0.60 -3.78 -9.06
N THR A 17 -0.32 -4.73 -9.16
CA THR A 17 -1.52 -4.60 -9.99
C THR A 17 -2.43 -3.49 -9.46
N TYR A 18 -2.63 -3.39 -8.15
CA TYR A 18 -3.41 -2.32 -7.53
C TYR A 18 -2.84 -0.91 -7.76
N LEU A 19 -1.50 -0.79 -7.79
CA LEU A 19 -0.79 0.47 -8.02
C LEU A 19 -0.53 0.79 -9.51
N SER A 20 -1.03 -0.06 -10.42
CA SER A 20 -0.89 0.17 -11.87
C SER A 20 -1.69 1.37 -12.36
N ASP A 21 -2.89 1.57 -11.79
CA ASP A 21 -3.84 2.66 -12.05
C ASP A 21 -3.91 3.67 -10.89
N ARG A 22 -3.13 3.48 -9.82
CA ARG A 22 -3.14 4.32 -8.62
C ARG A 22 -1.74 4.80 -8.24
N SER A 23 -1.65 6.06 -7.82
CA SER A 23 -0.41 6.67 -7.34
C SER A 23 -0.18 6.47 -5.84
N TYR A 24 -1.25 6.22 -5.08
CA TYR A 24 -1.27 6.11 -3.62
C TYR A 24 -2.19 4.97 -3.19
N ILE A 25 -2.07 4.55 -1.93
CA ILE A 25 -2.92 3.50 -1.35
C ILE A 25 -4.37 3.97 -1.20
N GLU A 26 -4.55 5.22 -0.80
CA GLU A 26 -5.86 5.85 -0.63
C GLU A 26 -5.85 7.29 -1.16
N GLY A 27 -6.95 7.69 -1.80
CA GLY A 27 -7.12 9.04 -2.34
C GLY A 27 -6.12 9.39 -3.45
N TRP A 28 -5.72 10.65 -3.47
CA TRP A 28 -4.88 11.26 -4.52
C TRP A 28 -3.66 11.99 -3.95
N GLN A 29 -3.35 11.78 -2.67
CA GLN A 29 -2.24 12.39 -1.94
C GLN A 29 -1.59 11.34 -1.04
N PRO A 30 -0.31 11.51 -0.66
CA PRO A 30 0.34 10.62 0.28
C PRO A 30 -0.28 10.77 1.66
N THR A 31 -0.61 9.65 2.31
CA THR A 31 -1.25 9.61 3.62
C THR A 31 -0.60 8.59 4.54
N GLN A 32 -1.01 8.55 5.81
CA GLN A 32 -0.60 7.51 6.75
C GLN A 32 -1.01 6.09 6.31
N ALA A 33 -1.98 5.93 5.41
CA ALA A 33 -2.30 4.64 4.79
C ALA A 33 -1.13 4.12 3.96
N ASP A 34 -0.47 4.99 3.18
CA ASP A 34 0.74 4.63 2.42
C ASP A 34 1.87 4.21 3.35
N VAL A 35 2.03 4.90 4.48
CA VAL A 35 3.04 4.57 5.49
C VAL A 35 2.78 3.17 6.08
N ALA A 36 1.53 2.84 6.38
CA ALA A 36 1.16 1.52 6.90
C ALA A 36 1.50 0.39 5.91
N VAL A 37 1.22 0.58 4.62
CA VAL A 37 1.58 -0.41 3.57
C VAL A 37 3.10 -0.48 3.39
N LEU A 38 3.79 0.66 3.44
CA LEU A 38 5.25 0.71 3.28
C LEU A 38 5.95 -0.03 4.42
N GLU A 39 5.47 0.16 5.66
CA GLU A 39 5.94 -0.56 6.84
C GLU A 39 5.62 -2.06 6.77
N ALA A 40 4.42 -2.43 6.29
CA ALA A 40 4.03 -3.83 6.11
C ALA A 40 4.85 -4.55 5.03
N LEU A 41 5.21 -3.85 3.94
CA LEU A 41 6.08 -4.36 2.89
C LEU A 41 7.51 -4.61 3.41
N GLY A 42 8.01 -3.74 4.30
CA GLY A 42 9.26 -3.89 5.05
C GLY A 42 10.56 -3.73 4.25
N LYS A 43 10.62 -4.22 3.01
CA LYS A 43 11.80 -4.15 2.12
C LYS A 43 11.46 -3.56 0.76
N ALA A 44 12.47 -3.03 0.08
CA ALA A 44 12.30 -2.51 -1.27
C ALA A 44 11.84 -3.64 -2.23
N PRO A 45 10.82 -3.40 -3.08
CA PRO A 45 10.43 -4.34 -4.13
C PRO A 45 11.55 -4.51 -5.16
N THR A 46 11.51 -5.62 -5.89
CA THR A 46 12.38 -5.85 -7.05
C THR A 46 11.87 -5.09 -8.28
N SER A 47 12.74 -4.89 -9.27
CA SER A 47 12.40 -4.26 -10.56
C SER A 47 11.32 -5.01 -11.35
N SER A 48 11.00 -6.25 -10.98
CA SER A 48 9.89 -7.02 -11.56
C SER A 48 8.51 -6.43 -11.22
N ASN A 49 8.41 -5.59 -10.18
CA ASN A 49 7.18 -4.94 -9.74
C ASN A 49 7.33 -3.40 -9.86
N PRO A 50 7.30 -2.85 -11.09
CA PRO A 50 7.66 -1.45 -11.34
C PRO A 50 6.70 -0.46 -10.68
N HIS A 51 5.42 -0.81 -10.52
CA HIS A 51 4.42 0.10 -9.93
C HIS A 51 4.61 0.22 -8.42
N VAL A 52 4.87 -0.91 -7.73
CA VAL A 52 5.21 -0.88 -6.30
C VAL A 52 6.55 -0.21 -6.09
N LEU A 53 7.55 -0.47 -6.94
CA LEU A 53 8.86 0.16 -6.81
C LEU A 53 8.78 1.69 -6.96
N ARG A 54 8.05 2.18 -7.97
CA ARG A 54 7.75 3.61 -8.17
C ARG A 54 7.12 4.20 -6.92
N TRP A 55 6.03 3.59 -6.44
CA TRP A 55 5.31 4.05 -5.25
C TRP A 55 6.18 4.02 -4.00
N TYR A 56 6.93 2.93 -3.75
CA TYR A 56 7.81 2.78 -2.59
C TYR A 56 8.86 3.90 -2.53
N ASN A 57 9.52 4.18 -3.66
CA ASN A 57 10.50 5.26 -3.74
C ASN A 57 9.85 6.64 -3.55
N HIS A 58 8.65 6.83 -4.11
CA HIS A 58 7.89 8.06 -3.96
C HIS A 58 7.52 8.33 -2.51
N ILE A 59 6.86 7.39 -1.83
CA ILE A 59 6.44 7.55 -0.41
C ILE A 59 7.64 7.71 0.50
N LYS A 60 8.73 6.97 0.26
CA LYS A 60 9.97 7.07 1.05
C LYS A 60 10.66 8.44 0.94
N SER A 61 10.38 9.21 -0.12
CA SER A 61 10.92 10.57 -0.28
C SER A 61 10.22 11.60 0.61
N TYR A 62 9.02 11.30 1.14
CA TYR A 62 8.29 12.17 2.06
C TYR A 62 8.76 11.98 3.50
N ASP A 63 8.52 13.00 4.32
CA ASP A 63 8.58 12.84 5.77
C ASP A 63 7.34 12.07 6.25
N LEU A 64 7.51 10.77 6.47
CA LEU A 64 6.43 9.84 6.81
C LEU A 64 5.64 10.24 8.06
N LYS A 65 6.24 11.03 8.97
CA LYS A 65 5.58 11.46 10.22
C LYS A 65 4.65 12.66 10.03
N SER A 66 4.86 13.46 8.98
CA SER A 66 4.05 14.64 8.70
C SER A 66 2.94 14.39 7.67
N LEU A 67 2.86 13.18 7.11
CA LEU A 67 1.77 12.82 6.21
C LEU A 67 0.41 12.84 6.94
N PRO A 68 -0.66 13.37 6.30
CA PRO A 68 -1.98 13.43 6.89
C PRO A 68 -2.66 12.05 6.97
N GLY A 69 -3.70 11.97 7.79
CA GLY A 69 -4.51 10.76 7.97
C GLY A 69 -4.07 9.91 9.17
N GLU A 70 -4.69 8.74 9.30
CA GLU A 70 -4.42 7.81 10.40
C GLU A 70 -3.72 6.55 9.87
N LYS A 71 -2.76 6.01 10.64
CA LYS A 71 -2.12 4.73 10.34
C LYS A 71 -3.10 3.60 10.62
N LYS A 72 -4.04 3.41 9.70
CA LYS A 72 -4.98 2.29 9.69
C LYS A 72 -4.57 1.30 8.61
N THR A 73 -4.84 0.02 8.84
CA THR A 73 -4.72 -0.99 7.79
C THR A 73 -5.68 -0.63 6.68
N PRO A 74 -5.19 -0.31 5.47
CA PRO A 74 -6.05 0.08 4.36
C PRO A 74 -6.96 -1.09 3.99
N ALA A 75 -8.18 -0.77 3.53
CA ALA A 75 -9.17 -1.79 3.15
C ALA A 75 -8.65 -2.78 2.09
N ILE A 76 -7.66 -2.38 1.30
CA ILE A 76 -7.03 -3.26 0.32
C ILE A 76 -6.23 -4.40 0.93
N LEU A 77 -5.71 -4.25 2.16
CA LEU A 77 -4.96 -5.29 2.89
C LEU A 77 -5.88 -6.17 3.76
N SER A 78 -7.06 -5.67 4.10
CA SER A 78 -8.05 -6.38 4.90
C SER A 78 -9.08 -7.08 4.02
N ALA A 79 -8.71 -8.23 3.45
CA ALA A 79 -9.70 -9.24 3.08
C ALA A 79 -10.06 -10.11 4.30
N ASP A 80 -10.58 -9.49 5.36
CA ASP A 80 -11.56 -10.09 6.28
C ASP A 80 -12.12 -9.00 7.20
N ALA A 81 -13.14 -8.29 6.74
CA ALA A 81 -14.11 -7.65 7.63
C ALA A 81 -15.45 -7.65 6.88
N PRO A 82 -16.47 -8.38 7.37
CA PRO A 82 -17.79 -8.30 6.76
C PRO A 82 -18.28 -6.86 6.92
N ALA A 83 -18.79 -6.31 5.83
CA ALA A 83 -19.62 -5.13 5.86
C ALA A 83 -20.75 -5.36 6.86
N SER A 84 -20.60 -4.83 8.08
CA SER A 84 -21.72 -4.72 9.01
C SER A 84 -22.55 -3.53 8.55
N SER A 85 -23.44 -3.81 7.61
CA SER A 85 -24.64 -3.01 7.41
C SER A 85 -25.63 -3.39 8.50
N THR A 86 -25.90 -2.47 9.41
CA THR A 86 -27.14 -2.35 10.19
C THR A 86 -27.49 -0.89 10.28
#